data_AF-A0A117NN37-F1
#
_entry.id   AF-A0A117NN37-F1
#
_cell.length_a   1.000
_cell.length_b   1.000
_cell.length_c   1.000
_cell.angle_alpha   90.00
_cell.angle_beta   90.00
_cell.angle_gamma   90.00
#
_symmetry.space_group_name_H-M   'P 1'
#
loop_
_entity.id
_entity.type
_entity.pdbx_description
1 polymer ?
#
loop_
_entity_poly.entity_id
_entity_poly.type
_entity_poly.pdbx_seq_one_letter_code
_entity_poly.pdbx_strand_id
1 'polypeptide(L)'
;MATFGSVGEQLIRLSHSQLPSASLVRSISIDVDAVYRIALILADLQKGQFVYQWALTSCAKANSRRALVELVNRYIDTEGVDIYQNTESIAKVKDLALKDEFPHAIMLYAKLLIWRGENAEAARLLEQKILPYLQTTRKRPPLWEDIKMLDNFDSPWRMYAVAVEKEEGLAGIQRATRRAALEFHDPVAMTDYAISVLETEAINKYEVYESYMSAAALAGHTPACFHLANFYYRTSQGEFTTEAERNAKEREEANAARSALLRRFEPIANWVYTLFNQPMDRQTYRMLAMDWYELAFDKGNSEAGYILAMLFREDGNMEKSREVYNLTAKMGFPNSLSKKSLVEMRDKWEDQTFNPGLPPKLLNLA
;
A
#
# COMPACT_ATOMS: atom_id res chain seq x y z
N MET A 1 -2.26 39.83 -13.72
CA MET A 1 -2.04 38.38 -13.52
C MET A 1 -2.54 38.02 -12.13
N ALA A 2 -3.34 36.96 -12.01
CA ALA A 2 -3.79 36.48 -10.70
C ALA A 2 -2.60 35.85 -9.97
N THR A 3 -2.24 36.40 -8.81
CA THR A 3 -1.21 35.82 -7.91
C THR A 3 -1.87 34.88 -6.91
N PHE A 4 -1.09 33.98 -6.30
CA PHE A 4 -1.57 33.07 -5.25
C PHE A 4 -2.37 33.81 -4.17
N GLY A 5 -1.80 34.90 -3.64
CA GLY A 5 -2.46 35.72 -2.61
C GLY A 5 -3.77 36.33 -3.08
N SER A 6 -3.81 36.90 -4.30
CA SER A 6 -5.02 37.51 -4.85
C SER A 6 -6.15 36.51 -5.13
N VAL A 7 -5.81 35.26 -5.48
CA VAL A 7 -6.80 34.19 -5.68
C VAL A 7 -7.33 33.72 -4.34
N GLY A 8 -6.43 33.51 -3.36
CA GLY A 8 -6.82 33.07 -2.02
C GLY A 8 -7.73 34.06 -1.29
N GLU A 9 -7.41 35.36 -1.36
CA GLU A 9 -8.24 36.42 -0.78
C GLU A 9 -9.65 36.44 -1.39
N GLN A 10 -9.74 36.34 -2.72
CA GLN A 10 -11.03 36.30 -3.42
C GLN A 10 -11.84 35.05 -3.10
N LEU A 11 -11.19 33.88 -2.99
CA LEU A 11 -11.84 32.64 -2.58
C LEU A 11 -12.49 32.78 -1.21
N ILE A 12 -11.75 33.28 -0.22
CA ILE A 12 -12.26 33.50 1.15
C ILE A 12 -13.44 34.49 1.13
N ARG A 13 -13.29 35.62 0.43
CA ARG A 13 -14.34 36.64 0.36
C ARG A 13 -15.63 36.10 -0.28
N LEU A 14 -15.51 35.40 -1.40
CA LEU A 14 -16.66 34.91 -2.16
C LEU A 14 -17.34 33.73 -1.46
N SER A 15 -16.58 32.82 -0.83
CA SER A 15 -17.16 31.69 -0.10
C SER A 15 -18.02 32.12 1.08
N HIS A 16 -17.73 33.27 1.69
CA HIS A 16 -18.51 33.83 2.80
C HIS A 16 -19.78 34.58 2.36
N SER A 17 -19.85 35.04 1.11
CA SER A 17 -20.86 36.00 0.68
C SER A 17 -21.80 35.50 -0.41
N GLN A 18 -21.43 34.45 -1.13
CA GLN A 18 -22.15 33.99 -2.32
C GLN A 18 -22.25 32.46 -2.35
N LEU A 19 -23.27 31.94 -3.03
CA LEU A 19 -23.38 30.50 -3.29
C LEU A 19 -22.38 30.04 -4.37
N PRO A 20 -21.95 28.76 -4.36
CA PRO A 20 -21.03 28.24 -5.37
C PRO A 20 -21.54 28.41 -6.81
N SER A 21 -20.73 29.01 -7.68
CA SER A 21 -21.10 29.28 -9.07
C SER A 21 -19.90 29.22 -10.02
N ALA A 22 -20.15 28.74 -11.23
CA ALA A 22 -19.16 28.71 -12.31
C ALA A 22 -18.73 30.12 -12.75
N SER A 23 -19.64 31.10 -12.74
CA SER A 23 -19.33 32.48 -13.14
C SER A 23 -18.42 33.16 -12.12
N LEU A 24 -18.62 32.88 -10.82
CA LEU A 24 -17.83 33.45 -9.74
C LEU A 24 -16.41 32.91 -9.73
N VAL A 25 -16.20 31.61 -9.93
CA VAL A 25 -14.82 31.10 -9.98
C VAL A 25 -14.06 31.60 -11.21
N ARG A 26 -14.75 31.78 -12.35
CA ARG A 26 -14.17 32.35 -13.57
C ARG A 26 -13.84 33.84 -13.46
N SER A 27 -14.50 34.58 -12.55
CA SER A 27 -14.12 35.97 -12.28
C SER A 27 -12.87 36.09 -11.41
N ILE A 28 -12.55 35.05 -10.62
CA ILE A 28 -11.29 34.98 -9.86
C ILE A 28 -10.11 34.72 -10.81
N SER A 29 -10.24 33.73 -11.70
CA SER A 29 -9.23 33.39 -12.69
C SER A 29 -9.84 32.63 -13.87
N ILE A 30 -9.25 32.80 -15.05
CA ILE A 30 -9.56 32.01 -16.25
C ILE A 30 -9.10 30.56 -16.07
N ASP A 31 -7.97 30.35 -15.37
CA ASP A 31 -7.47 29.02 -15.03
C ASP A 31 -8.16 28.50 -13.76
N VAL A 32 -9.29 27.81 -13.96
CA VAL A 32 -10.10 27.23 -12.88
C VAL A 32 -9.35 26.10 -12.17
N ASP A 33 -8.48 25.36 -12.86
CA ASP A 33 -7.67 24.30 -12.24
C ASP A 33 -6.66 24.91 -11.27
N ALA A 34 -6.04 26.05 -11.60
CA ALA A 34 -5.18 26.77 -10.66
C ALA A 34 -5.95 27.27 -9.41
N VAL A 35 -7.17 27.77 -9.58
CA VAL A 35 -8.03 28.17 -8.45
C VAL A 35 -8.33 26.96 -7.55
N TYR A 36 -8.64 25.81 -8.15
CA TYR A 36 -8.85 24.57 -7.40
C TYR A 36 -7.62 24.15 -6.59
N ARG A 37 -6.43 24.22 -7.19
CA ARG A 37 -5.16 23.89 -6.51
C ARG A 37 -4.90 24.79 -5.30
N ILE A 38 -5.16 26.08 -5.44
CA ILE A 38 -5.00 27.06 -4.35
C ILE A 38 -6.01 26.77 -3.24
N ALA A 39 -7.27 26.47 -3.59
CA ALA A 39 -8.29 26.12 -2.61
C ALA A 39 -7.94 24.88 -1.79
N LEU A 40 -7.31 23.86 -2.40
CA LEU A 40 -6.81 22.68 -1.69
C LEU A 40 -5.76 23.05 -0.62
N ILE A 41 -4.84 23.96 -0.93
CA ILE A 41 -3.84 24.44 0.05
C ILE A 41 -4.51 25.23 1.19
N LEU A 42 -5.56 26.00 0.90
CA LEU A 42 -6.30 26.74 1.91
C LEU A 42 -7.10 25.84 2.85
N ALA A 43 -7.39 24.58 2.47
CA ALA A 43 -8.18 23.65 3.28
C ALA A 43 -7.54 23.36 4.65
N ASP A 44 -6.20 23.46 4.75
CA ASP A 44 -5.43 23.23 5.97
C ASP A 44 -5.48 24.40 6.96
N LEU A 45 -6.02 25.55 6.55
CA LEU A 45 -6.20 26.71 7.43
C LEU A 45 -7.40 26.53 8.37
N GLN A 46 -7.42 27.30 9.46
CA GLN A 46 -8.57 27.32 10.37
C GLN A 46 -9.84 27.71 9.61
N LYS A 47 -10.87 26.85 9.62
CA LYS A 47 -12.11 26.97 8.83
C LYS A 47 -11.92 26.94 7.30
N GLY A 48 -10.72 26.61 6.82
CA GLY A 48 -10.38 26.50 5.40
C GLY A 48 -11.21 25.45 4.66
N GLN A 49 -11.65 24.40 5.36
CA GLN A 49 -12.53 23.37 4.81
C GLN A 49 -13.80 23.95 4.16
N PHE A 50 -14.43 24.99 4.72
CA PHE A 50 -15.63 25.59 4.12
C PHE A 50 -15.33 26.31 2.81
N VAL A 51 -14.19 27.03 2.77
CA VAL A 51 -13.70 27.69 1.54
C VAL A 51 -13.41 26.64 0.48
N TYR A 52 -12.76 25.55 0.87
CA TYR A 52 -12.46 24.44 0.00
C TYR A 52 -13.71 23.75 -0.55
N GLN A 53 -14.74 23.47 0.26
CA GLN A 53 -16.00 22.91 -0.23
C GLN A 53 -16.70 23.84 -1.24
N TRP A 54 -16.75 25.14 -0.93
CA TRP A 54 -17.29 26.14 -1.84
C TRP A 54 -16.54 26.17 -3.18
N ALA A 55 -15.20 26.12 -3.11
CA ALA A 55 -14.34 26.14 -4.27
C ALA A 55 -14.47 24.85 -5.10
N LEU A 56 -14.51 23.68 -4.46
CA LEU A 56 -14.71 22.38 -5.11
C LEU A 56 -16.00 22.40 -5.95
N THR A 57 -17.13 22.80 -5.35
CA THR A 57 -18.41 22.88 -6.07
C THR A 57 -18.36 23.92 -7.20
N SER A 58 -17.79 25.10 -6.97
CA SER A 58 -17.70 26.16 -7.98
C SER A 58 -16.81 25.76 -9.16
N CYS A 59 -15.64 25.16 -8.88
CA CYS A 59 -14.70 24.68 -9.88
C CYS A 59 -15.28 23.53 -10.71
N ALA A 60 -15.97 22.58 -10.06
CA ALA A 60 -16.67 21.50 -10.76
C ALA A 60 -17.77 22.03 -11.69
N LYS A 61 -18.59 23.00 -11.23
CA LYS A 61 -19.58 23.70 -12.08
C LYS A 61 -18.92 24.45 -13.25
N ALA A 62 -17.69 24.92 -13.08
CA ALA A 62 -16.91 25.56 -14.13
C ALA A 62 -16.15 24.58 -15.04
N ASN A 63 -16.36 23.27 -14.88
CA ASN A 63 -15.72 22.17 -15.61
C ASN A 63 -14.21 22.01 -15.35
N SER A 64 -13.72 22.36 -14.15
CA SER A 64 -12.39 21.88 -13.72
C SER A 64 -12.42 20.35 -13.62
N ARG A 65 -11.51 19.69 -14.36
CA ARG A 65 -11.53 18.24 -14.53
C ARG A 65 -11.36 17.51 -13.21
N ARG A 66 -10.35 17.91 -12.42
CA ARG A 66 -10.04 17.27 -11.14
C ARG A 66 -11.08 17.57 -10.06
N ALA A 67 -11.57 18.81 -10.00
CA ALA A 67 -12.63 19.18 -9.06
C ALA A 67 -13.94 18.43 -9.35
N LEU A 68 -14.27 18.23 -10.63
CA LEU A 68 -15.44 17.45 -11.03
C LEU A 68 -15.31 15.98 -10.61
N VAL A 69 -14.16 15.35 -10.89
CA VAL A 69 -13.89 13.96 -10.47
C VAL A 69 -14.01 13.81 -8.96
N GLU A 70 -13.40 14.73 -8.19
CA GLU A 70 -13.46 14.66 -6.73
C GLU A 70 -14.88 14.85 -6.18
N LEU A 71 -15.62 15.82 -6.72
CA LEU A 71 -17.01 16.05 -6.33
C LEU A 71 -17.89 14.83 -6.59
N VAL A 72 -17.74 14.20 -7.76
CA VAL A 72 -18.52 13.01 -8.12
C VAL A 72 -18.11 11.81 -7.28
N ASN A 73 -16.82 11.61 -6.99
CA ASN A 73 -16.38 10.53 -6.11
C ASN A 73 -17.03 10.64 -4.71
N ARG A 74 -17.03 11.85 -4.14
CA ARG A 74 -17.70 12.09 -2.84
C ARG A 74 -19.21 11.87 -2.89
N TYR A 75 -19.85 12.26 -4.00
CA TYR A 75 -21.27 12.04 -4.20
C TYR A 75 -21.62 10.55 -4.22
N ILE A 76 -20.88 9.73 -4.96
CA ILE A 76 -21.17 8.29 -5.05
C ILE A 76 -20.83 7.54 -3.76
N ASP A 77 -19.87 8.03 -2.97
CA ASP A 77 -19.53 7.47 -1.66
C ASP A 77 -20.56 7.84 -0.56
N THR A 78 -21.53 8.72 -0.85
CA THR A 78 -22.54 9.14 0.12
C THR A 78 -23.65 8.08 0.26
N GLU A 79 -23.96 7.69 1.50
CA GLU A 79 -25.01 6.71 1.79
C GLU A 79 -26.37 7.12 1.22
N GLY A 80 -27.09 6.17 0.62
CA GLY A 80 -28.44 6.37 0.07
C GLY A 80 -28.48 7.03 -1.32
N VAL A 81 -27.33 7.32 -1.93
CA VAL A 81 -27.27 7.82 -3.31
C VAL A 81 -27.54 6.70 -4.32
N ASP A 82 -28.40 6.98 -5.30
CA ASP A 82 -28.63 6.10 -6.44
C ASP A 82 -27.51 6.25 -7.48
N ILE A 83 -26.57 5.31 -7.46
CA ILE A 83 -25.44 5.23 -8.38
C ILE A 83 -25.85 4.89 -9.82
N TYR A 84 -27.06 4.40 -10.06
CA TYR A 84 -27.57 4.09 -11.40
C TYR A 84 -28.14 5.32 -12.11
N GLN A 85 -28.50 6.36 -11.35
CA GLN A 85 -28.96 7.61 -11.92
C GLN A 85 -27.81 8.34 -12.63
N ASN A 86 -27.94 8.53 -13.95
CA ASN A 86 -26.93 9.24 -14.73
C ASN A 86 -27.12 10.76 -14.64
N THR A 87 -26.53 11.38 -13.61
CA THR A 87 -26.54 12.84 -13.44
C THR A 87 -25.67 13.53 -14.49
N GLU A 88 -25.88 14.85 -14.70
CA GLU A 88 -25.06 15.65 -15.61
C GLU A 88 -23.56 15.56 -15.25
N SER A 89 -23.23 15.55 -13.96
CA SER A 89 -21.85 15.44 -13.47
C SER A 89 -21.23 14.08 -13.78
N ILE A 90 -21.98 12.98 -13.64
CA ILE A 90 -21.53 11.63 -14.01
C ILE A 90 -21.32 11.54 -15.54
N ALA A 91 -22.22 12.09 -16.33
CA ALA A 91 -22.08 12.14 -17.79
C ALA A 91 -20.81 12.90 -18.21
N LYS A 92 -20.49 14.02 -17.54
CA LYS A 92 -19.24 14.74 -17.78
C LYS A 92 -18.00 13.95 -17.36
N VAL A 93 -18.03 13.21 -16.25
CA VAL A 93 -16.93 12.32 -15.86
C VAL A 93 -16.72 11.21 -16.91
N LYS A 94 -17.80 10.62 -17.42
CA LYS A 94 -17.74 9.65 -18.51
C LYS A 94 -17.10 10.25 -19.76
N ASP A 95 -17.48 11.47 -20.14
CA ASP A 95 -16.88 12.17 -21.27
C ASP A 95 -15.38 12.44 -21.05
N LEU A 96 -14.99 12.89 -19.86
CA LEU A 96 -13.58 13.07 -19.51
C LEU A 96 -12.79 11.75 -19.55
N ALA A 97 -13.42 10.64 -19.17
CA ALA A 97 -12.79 9.32 -19.18
C ALA A 97 -12.61 8.77 -20.60
N LEU A 98 -13.64 8.87 -21.45
CA LEU A 98 -13.68 8.20 -22.75
C LEU A 98 -13.19 9.07 -23.91
N LYS A 99 -13.37 10.39 -23.85
CA LYS A 99 -12.98 11.32 -24.92
C LYS A 99 -11.64 11.98 -24.63
N ASP A 100 -11.48 12.52 -23.43
CA ASP A 100 -10.28 13.27 -23.04
C ASP A 100 -9.19 12.36 -22.46
N GLU A 101 -9.52 11.08 -22.22
CA GLU A 101 -8.64 10.07 -21.63
C GLU A 101 -7.98 10.53 -20.32
N PHE A 102 -8.72 11.31 -19.51
CA PHE A 102 -8.19 11.86 -18.28
C PHE A 102 -8.06 10.77 -17.20
N PRO A 103 -6.84 10.45 -16.71
CA PRO A 103 -6.62 9.25 -15.88
C PRO A 103 -7.47 9.19 -14.60
N HIS A 104 -7.63 10.31 -13.90
CA HIS A 104 -8.48 10.37 -12.71
C HIS A 104 -9.96 10.13 -13.01
N ALA A 105 -10.45 10.59 -14.17
CA ALA A 105 -11.82 10.32 -14.60
C ALA A 105 -11.99 8.87 -15.05
N ILE A 106 -10.99 8.28 -15.71
CA ILE A 106 -10.98 6.86 -16.05
C ILE A 106 -11.08 6.00 -14.78
N MET A 107 -10.28 6.30 -13.76
CA MET A 107 -10.34 5.61 -12.47
C MET A 107 -11.74 5.70 -11.84
N LEU A 108 -12.30 6.91 -11.73
CA LEU A 108 -13.64 7.09 -11.18
C LEU A 108 -14.73 6.39 -12.00
N TYR A 109 -14.66 6.47 -13.33
CA TYR A 109 -15.63 5.82 -14.20
C TYR A 109 -15.52 4.29 -14.11
N ALA A 110 -14.31 3.73 -14.02
CA ALA A 110 -14.12 2.31 -13.76
C ALA A 110 -14.70 1.88 -12.40
N LYS A 111 -14.50 2.67 -11.33
CA LYS A 111 -15.12 2.43 -10.01
C LYS A 111 -16.65 2.36 -10.13
N LEU A 112 -17.24 3.32 -10.85
CA LEU A 112 -18.68 3.38 -11.07
C LEU A 112 -19.19 2.16 -11.86
N LEU A 113 -18.49 1.74 -12.91
CA LEU A 113 -18.83 0.55 -13.69
C LEU A 113 -18.79 -0.72 -12.82
N ILE A 114 -17.75 -0.89 -11.99
CA ILE A 114 -17.64 -2.01 -11.06
C ILE A 114 -18.85 -2.06 -10.13
N TRP A 115 -19.22 -0.91 -9.54
CA TRP A 115 -20.36 -0.82 -8.64
C TRP A 115 -21.70 -1.09 -9.30
N ARG A 116 -21.84 -0.74 -10.58
CA ARG A 116 -23.02 -1.06 -11.40
C ARG A 116 -23.06 -2.52 -11.86
N GLY A 117 -21.99 -3.27 -11.69
CA GLY A 117 -21.84 -4.64 -12.16
C GLY A 117 -21.36 -4.76 -13.61
N GLU A 118 -20.96 -3.66 -14.24
CA GLU A 118 -20.42 -3.58 -15.60
C GLU A 118 -18.92 -3.92 -15.62
N ASN A 119 -18.55 -5.04 -15.00
CA ASN A 119 -17.17 -5.37 -14.66
C ASN A 119 -16.27 -5.61 -15.88
N ALA A 120 -16.79 -6.26 -16.93
CA ALA A 120 -16.06 -6.45 -18.18
C ALA A 120 -15.68 -5.12 -18.86
N GLU A 121 -16.54 -4.10 -18.80
CA GLU A 121 -16.20 -2.77 -19.33
C GLU A 121 -15.14 -2.09 -18.47
N ALA A 122 -15.27 -2.19 -17.14
CA ALA A 122 -14.29 -1.63 -16.21
C ALA A 122 -12.89 -2.25 -16.39
N ALA A 123 -12.81 -3.58 -16.48
CA ALA A 123 -11.56 -4.31 -16.67
C ALA A 123 -10.85 -3.88 -17.96
N ARG A 124 -11.59 -3.87 -19.08
CA ARG A 124 -11.07 -3.44 -20.39
C ARG A 124 -10.59 -1.99 -20.36
N LEU A 125 -11.35 -1.10 -19.73
CA LEU A 125 -11.00 0.32 -19.63
C LEU A 125 -9.69 0.50 -18.85
N LEU A 126 -9.57 -0.14 -17.68
CA LEU A 126 -8.36 -0.09 -16.85
C LEU A 126 -7.15 -0.68 -17.60
N GLU A 127 -7.31 -1.86 -18.20
CA GLU A 127 -6.23 -2.55 -18.91
C GLU A 127 -5.71 -1.79 -20.12
N GLN A 128 -6.58 -1.11 -20.86
CA GLN A 128 -6.17 -0.39 -22.07
C GLN A 128 -5.65 1.02 -21.79
N LYS A 129 -6.20 1.70 -20.78
CA LYS A 129 -6.00 3.14 -20.59
C LYS A 129 -5.21 3.52 -19.35
N ILE A 130 -5.14 2.65 -18.33
CA ILE A 130 -4.42 2.95 -17.09
C ILE A 130 -3.17 2.09 -16.94
N LEU A 131 -3.34 0.77 -16.91
CA LEU A 131 -2.26 -0.17 -16.56
C LEU A 131 -0.99 -0.01 -17.43
N PRO A 132 -1.06 0.21 -18.76
CA PRO A 132 0.12 0.33 -19.61
C PRO A 132 0.99 1.56 -19.30
N TYR A 133 0.44 2.57 -18.65
CA TYR A 133 1.11 3.83 -18.33
C TYR A 133 1.56 3.91 -16.86
N LEU A 134 1.31 2.86 -16.08
CA LEU A 134 1.80 2.78 -14.70
C LEU A 134 3.32 2.61 -14.73
N GLN A 135 4.02 3.53 -14.08
CA GLN A 135 5.47 3.46 -13.92
C GLN A 135 5.81 2.99 -12.52
N THR A 136 6.82 2.12 -12.44
CA THR A 136 7.43 1.69 -11.18
C THR A 136 8.22 2.86 -10.60
N THR A 137 7.60 3.62 -9.69
CA THR A 137 8.26 4.77 -9.05
C THR A 137 8.50 4.49 -7.58
N ARG A 138 9.76 4.66 -7.14
CA ARG A 138 10.14 4.58 -5.71
C ARG A 138 9.68 5.79 -4.90
N LYS A 139 9.25 6.86 -5.56
CA LYS A 139 8.79 8.10 -4.94
C LYS A 139 7.29 8.22 -5.13
N ARG A 140 6.58 8.61 -4.06
CA ARG A 140 5.17 8.96 -4.17
C ARG A 140 5.02 10.05 -5.24
N PRO A 141 4.10 9.90 -6.22
CA PRO A 141 3.88 10.94 -7.21
C PRO A 141 3.45 12.24 -6.53
N PRO A 142 3.84 13.41 -7.08
CA PRO A 142 3.31 14.68 -6.63
C PRO A 142 1.78 14.67 -6.62
N LEU A 143 1.16 15.43 -5.69
CA LEU A 143 -0.29 15.47 -5.50
C LEU A 143 -1.09 15.53 -6.83
N TRP A 144 -0.62 16.33 -7.78
CA TRP A 144 -1.33 16.58 -9.05
C TRP A 144 -1.16 15.46 -10.09
N GLU A 145 -0.10 14.66 -9.96
CA GLU A 145 0.20 13.51 -10.82
C GLU A 145 -0.28 12.20 -10.20
N ASP A 146 -0.57 12.19 -8.90
CA ASP A 146 -1.09 11.02 -8.19
C ASP A 146 -2.47 10.64 -8.72
N ILE A 147 -2.51 9.55 -9.49
CA ILE A 147 -3.72 8.98 -10.06
C ILE A 147 -4.71 8.50 -8.98
N LYS A 148 -4.22 8.15 -7.79
CA LYS A 148 -5.06 7.69 -6.67
C LYS A 148 -5.72 8.82 -5.89
N MET A 149 -5.40 10.08 -6.22
CA MET A 149 -5.92 11.28 -5.56
C MET A 149 -5.83 11.19 -4.02
N LEU A 150 -4.63 11.00 -3.46
CA LEU A 150 -4.43 10.84 -2.01
C LEU A 150 -5.22 9.68 -1.41
N ASP A 151 -5.23 8.54 -2.10
CA ASP A 151 -5.89 7.31 -1.66
C ASP A 151 -7.44 7.39 -1.65
N ASN A 152 -8.02 8.39 -2.34
CA ASN A 152 -9.45 8.43 -2.66
C ASN A 152 -9.87 7.30 -3.62
N PHE A 153 -8.92 6.76 -4.38
CA PHE A 153 -9.09 5.58 -5.20
C PHE A 153 -8.18 4.44 -4.73
N ASP A 154 -8.69 3.23 -4.84
CA ASP A 154 -7.88 2.02 -4.71
C ASP A 154 -6.75 1.99 -5.77
N SER A 155 -5.75 1.14 -5.53
CA SER A 155 -4.71 0.87 -6.54
C SER A 155 -5.38 0.44 -7.87
N PRO A 156 -4.92 0.94 -9.03
CA PRO A 156 -5.45 0.50 -10.33
C PRO A 156 -5.44 -1.02 -10.50
N TRP A 157 -4.42 -1.70 -9.97
CA TRP A 157 -4.34 -3.16 -9.97
C TRP A 157 -5.41 -3.82 -9.10
N ARG A 158 -5.73 -3.22 -7.95
CA ARG A 158 -6.80 -3.72 -7.08
C ARG A 158 -8.15 -3.56 -7.75
N MET A 159 -8.42 -2.41 -8.37
CA MET A 159 -9.64 -2.17 -9.13
C MET A 159 -9.78 -3.14 -10.31
N TYR A 160 -8.69 -3.36 -11.04
CA TYR A 160 -8.64 -4.33 -12.13
C TYR A 160 -8.90 -5.76 -11.62
N ALA A 161 -8.28 -6.17 -10.52
CA ALA A 161 -8.51 -7.48 -9.92
C ALA A 161 -9.97 -7.69 -9.49
N VAL A 162 -10.61 -6.69 -8.88
CA VAL A 162 -12.04 -6.75 -8.51
C VAL A 162 -12.94 -6.83 -9.75
N ALA A 163 -12.64 -6.07 -10.80
CA ALA A 163 -13.39 -6.14 -12.05
C ALA A 163 -13.27 -7.53 -12.69
N VAL A 164 -12.06 -8.10 -12.72
CA VAL A 164 -11.83 -9.42 -13.33
C VAL A 164 -12.38 -10.56 -12.46
N GLU A 165 -12.35 -10.44 -11.13
CA GLU A 165 -12.93 -11.44 -10.20
C GLU A 165 -14.38 -11.78 -10.55
N LYS A 166 -15.18 -10.78 -10.89
CA LYS A 166 -16.61 -10.98 -11.14
C LYS A 166 -16.88 -11.79 -12.40
N GLU A 167 -15.97 -11.77 -13.36
CA GLU A 167 -16.08 -12.49 -14.64
C GLU A 167 -15.36 -13.84 -14.61
N GLU A 168 -14.17 -13.89 -13.98
CA GLU A 168 -13.23 -15.01 -14.08
C GLU A 168 -12.98 -15.72 -12.73
N GLY A 169 -13.61 -15.26 -11.65
CA GLY A 169 -13.42 -15.78 -10.31
C GLY A 169 -12.00 -15.63 -9.77
N LEU A 170 -11.62 -16.56 -8.89
CA LEU A 170 -10.30 -16.58 -8.24
C LEU A 170 -9.13 -16.64 -9.24
N ALA A 171 -9.30 -17.37 -10.35
CA ALA A 171 -8.27 -17.49 -11.37
C ALA A 171 -7.95 -16.15 -12.04
N GLY A 172 -8.94 -15.28 -12.17
CA GLY A 172 -8.78 -13.92 -12.67
C GLY A 172 -7.99 -13.03 -11.71
N ILE A 173 -8.33 -13.09 -10.42
CA ILE A 173 -7.59 -12.39 -9.36
C ILE A 173 -6.13 -12.82 -9.36
N GLN A 174 -5.86 -14.13 -9.35
CA GLN A 174 -4.49 -14.66 -9.33
C GLN A 174 -3.68 -14.20 -10.55
N ARG A 175 -4.30 -14.14 -11.74
CA ARG A 175 -3.64 -13.59 -12.93
C ARG A 175 -3.33 -12.11 -12.79
N ALA A 176 -4.30 -11.31 -12.32
CA ALA A 176 -4.13 -9.88 -12.11
C ALA A 176 -3.04 -9.60 -11.07
N THR A 177 -3.07 -10.27 -9.93
CA THR A 177 -2.07 -10.17 -8.85
C THR A 177 -0.69 -10.58 -9.35
N ARG A 178 -0.58 -11.72 -10.06
CA ARG A 178 0.70 -12.15 -10.64
C ARG A 178 1.26 -11.10 -11.60
N ARG A 179 0.43 -10.55 -12.50
CA ARG A 179 0.88 -9.52 -13.44
C ARG A 179 1.33 -8.25 -12.73
N ALA A 180 0.56 -7.79 -11.76
CA ALA A 180 0.90 -6.63 -10.93
C ALA A 180 2.23 -6.82 -10.17
N ALA A 181 2.48 -8.01 -9.63
CA ALA A 181 3.70 -8.34 -8.91
C ALA A 181 4.93 -8.46 -9.82
N LEU A 182 4.80 -9.19 -10.93
CA LEU A 182 5.91 -9.55 -11.82
C LEU A 182 6.30 -8.41 -12.77
N GLU A 183 5.32 -7.72 -13.37
CA GLU A 183 5.57 -6.70 -14.39
C GLU A 183 5.67 -5.29 -13.80
N PHE A 184 4.89 -4.99 -12.77
CA PHE A 184 4.73 -3.63 -12.24
C PHE A 184 5.28 -3.45 -10.83
N HIS A 185 5.73 -4.54 -10.20
CA HIS A 185 6.34 -4.48 -8.88
C HIS A 185 5.47 -3.76 -7.83
N ASP A 186 4.14 -3.92 -7.90
CA ASP A 186 3.22 -3.35 -6.92
C ASP A 186 3.42 -4.03 -5.55
N PRO A 187 3.72 -3.29 -4.46
CA PRO A 187 4.12 -3.91 -3.19
C PRO A 187 3.05 -4.79 -2.54
N VAL A 188 1.78 -4.44 -2.73
CA VAL A 188 0.66 -5.24 -2.20
C VAL A 188 0.56 -6.53 -3.00
N ALA A 189 0.54 -6.42 -4.34
CA ALA A 189 0.47 -7.58 -5.20
C ALA A 189 1.68 -8.52 -5.07
N MET A 190 2.89 -7.98 -4.85
CA MET A 190 4.08 -8.78 -4.55
C MET A 190 3.89 -9.64 -3.30
N THR A 191 3.30 -9.07 -2.25
CA THR A 191 3.03 -9.75 -0.98
C THR A 191 2.02 -10.87 -1.20
N ASP A 192 0.90 -10.57 -1.87
CA ASP A 192 -0.14 -11.55 -2.19
C ASP A 192 0.38 -12.67 -3.11
N TYR A 193 1.21 -12.32 -4.10
CA TYR A 193 1.84 -13.27 -4.99
C TYR A 193 2.80 -14.20 -4.24
N ALA A 194 3.67 -13.64 -3.39
CA ALA A 194 4.58 -14.41 -2.55
C ALA A 194 3.83 -15.43 -1.67
N ILE A 195 2.75 -14.99 -1.00
CA ILE A 195 1.89 -15.84 -0.19
C ILE A 195 1.27 -16.96 -1.04
N SER A 196 0.70 -16.61 -2.20
CA SER A 196 0.08 -17.59 -3.09
C SER A 196 1.05 -18.67 -3.57
N VAL A 197 2.34 -18.33 -3.76
CA VAL A 197 3.37 -19.30 -4.16
C VAL A 197 3.76 -20.22 -3.00
N LEU A 198 3.78 -19.74 -1.75
CA LEU A 198 4.01 -20.59 -0.58
C LEU A 198 2.97 -21.69 -0.41
N GLU A 199 1.72 -21.43 -0.79
CA GLU A 199 0.62 -22.40 -0.76
C GLU A 199 0.76 -23.49 -1.83
N THR A 200 1.66 -23.31 -2.80
CA THR A 200 1.94 -24.32 -3.83
C THR A 200 3.08 -25.26 -3.44
N GLU A 201 3.21 -26.35 -4.20
CA GLU A 201 4.34 -27.29 -4.12
C GLU A 201 5.52 -26.89 -5.00
N ALA A 202 5.68 -25.59 -5.30
CA ALA A 202 6.81 -25.10 -6.07
C ALA A 202 8.13 -25.31 -5.31
N ILE A 203 9.15 -25.82 -6.00
CA ILE A 203 10.46 -26.15 -5.43
C ILE A 203 11.14 -24.90 -4.86
N ASN A 204 10.97 -23.75 -5.52
CA ASN A 204 11.62 -22.48 -5.18
C ASN A 204 10.70 -21.53 -4.38
N LYS A 205 9.68 -22.07 -3.70
CA LYS A 205 8.64 -21.23 -3.06
C LYS A 205 9.18 -20.31 -1.97
N TYR A 206 10.21 -20.74 -1.23
CA TYR A 206 10.82 -19.95 -0.17
C TYR A 206 11.71 -18.83 -0.73
N GLU A 207 12.43 -19.07 -1.84
CA GLU A 207 13.21 -18.05 -2.55
C GLU A 207 12.29 -16.98 -3.15
N VAL A 208 11.20 -17.42 -3.78
CA VAL A 208 10.19 -16.50 -4.32
C VAL A 208 9.59 -15.67 -3.19
N TYR A 209 9.20 -16.31 -2.09
CA TYR A 209 8.63 -15.62 -0.95
C TYR A 209 9.58 -14.58 -0.38
N GLU A 210 10.82 -14.97 -0.06
CA GLU A 210 11.82 -14.09 0.53
C GLU A 210 12.13 -12.89 -0.39
N SER A 211 12.28 -13.13 -1.69
CA SER A 211 12.60 -12.10 -2.67
C SER A 211 11.48 -11.06 -2.82
N TYR A 212 10.24 -11.52 -3.03
CA TYR A 212 9.09 -10.62 -3.23
C TYR A 212 8.68 -9.92 -1.92
N MET A 213 8.74 -10.60 -0.78
CA MET A 213 8.49 -9.96 0.52
C MET A 213 9.53 -8.89 0.84
N SER A 214 10.81 -9.17 0.59
CA SER A 214 11.89 -8.17 0.76
C SER A 214 11.67 -6.96 -0.14
N ALA A 215 11.34 -7.18 -1.41
CA ALA A 215 11.08 -6.09 -2.35
C ALA A 215 9.86 -5.24 -1.92
N ALA A 216 8.77 -5.88 -1.50
CA ALA A 216 7.58 -5.19 -1.00
C ALA A 216 7.88 -4.40 0.30
N ALA A 217 8.64 -4.99 1.22
CA ALA A 217 9.04 -4.37 2.48
C ALA A 217 9.93 -3.13 2.23
N LEU A 218 10.90 -3.23 1.33
CA LEU A 218 11.74 -2.11 0.88
C LEU A 218 10.94 -1.01 0.16
N ALA A 219 9.87 -1.37 -0.55
CA ALA A 219 8.93 -0.43 -1.14
C ALA A 219 7.99 0.21 -0.10
N GLY A 220 8.10 -0.20 1.16
CA GLY A 220 7.45 0.42 2.30
C GLY A 220 6.21 -0.31 2.81
N HIS A 221 5.87 -1.47 2.26
CA HIS A 221 4.69 -2.26 2.66
C HIS A 221 4.86 -2.85 4.07
N THR A 222 4.11 -2.35 5.05
CA THR A 222 4.22 -2.76 6.45
C THR A 222 3.91 -4.25 6.70
N PRO A 223 2.84 -4.85 6.12
CA PRO A 223 2.58 -6.27 6.27
C PRO A 223 3.73 -7.14 5.75
N ALA A 224 4.36 -6.77 4.63
CA ALA A 224 5.51 -7.50 4.11
C ALA A 224 6.69 -7.52 5.08
N CYS A 225 6.95 -6.41 5.79
CA CYS A 225 8.00 -6.35 6.82
C CYS A 225 7.72 -7.38 7.94
N PHE A 226 6.48 -7.43 8.41
CA PHE A 226 6.05 -8.35 9.46
C PHE A 226 6.13 -9.83 9.03
N HIS A 227 5.60 -10.15 7.86
CA HIS A 227 5.63 -11.52 7.34
C HIS A 227 7.06 -11.99 7.04
N LEU A 228 7.93 -11.10 6.54
CA LEU A 228 9.35 -11.38 6.37
C LEU A 228 10.06 -11.63 7.71
N ALA A 229 9.72 -10.86 8.76
CA ALA A 229 10.23 -11.09 10.11
C ALA A 229 9.81 -12.46 10.64
N ASN A 230 8.54 -12.85 10.47
CA ASN A 230 8.03 -14.17 10.83
C ASN A 230 8.78 -15.29 10.07
N PHE A 231 9.05 -15.10 8.78
CA PHE A 231 9.80 -16.06 7.97
C PHE A 231 11.23 -16.24 8.45
N TYR A 232 11.94 -15.16 8.75
CA TYR A 232 13.30 -15.23 9.29
C TYR A 232 13.34 -15.80 10.70
N TYR A 233 12.38 -15.45 11.55
CA TYR A 233 12.28 -16.05 12.87
C TYR A 233 12.10 -17.57 12.77
N ARG A 234 11.15 -18.05 11.96
CA ARG A 234 10.90 -19.49 11.78
C ARG A 234 12.09 -20.22 11.14
N THR A 235 12.79 -19.56 10.21
CA THR A 235 14.08 -20.06 9.68
C THR A 235 15.13 -20.21 10.79
N SER A 236 15.24 -19.24 11.71
CA SER A 236 16.16 -19.32 12.86
C SER A 236 15.84 -20.48 13.80
N GLN A 237 14.56 -20.84 13.93
CA GLN A 237 14.11 -22.00 14.71
C GLN A 237 14.33 -23.33 13.98
N GLY A 238 14.77 -23.31 12.72
CA GLY A 238 15.05 -24.48 11.90
C GLY A 238 13.82 -25.09 11.24
N GLU A 239 12.72 -24.36 11.12
CA GLU A 239 11.52 -24.81 10.43
C GLU A 239 11.68 -24.77 8.90
N PHE A 240 12.42 -23.78 8.40
CA PHE A 240 12.80 -23.66 7.00
C PHE A 240 14.30 -23.87 6.84
N THR A 241 14.71 -24.38 5.68
CA THR A 241 16.12 -24.46 5.29
C THR A 241 16.67 -23.05 5.09
N THR A 242 17.93 -22.83 5.46
CA THR A 242 18.64 -21.57 5.23
C THR A 242 18.93 -21.34 3.74
N GLU A 243 19.16 -20.09 3.33
CA GLU A 243 19.58 -19.78 1.95
C GLU A 243 20.80 -20.61 1.52
N ALA A 244 21.76 -20.81 2.44
CA ALA A 244 22.95 -21.58 2.18
C ALA A 244 22.65 -23.06 1.88
N GLU A 245 21.70 -23.64 2.60
CA GLU A 245 21.23 -25.02 2.40
C GLU A 245 20.43 -25.14 1.09
N ARG A 246 19.60 -24.14 0.77
CA ARG A 246 18.78 -24.13 -0.46
C ARG A 246 19.64 -23.97 -1.71
N ASN A 247 20.62 -23.07 -1.66
CA ASN A 247 21.53 -22.78 -2.77
C ASN A 247 22.82 -23.62 -2.76
N ALA A 248 22.92 -24.65 -1.90
CA ALA A 248 24.13 -25.47 -1.77
C ALA A 248 24.54 -26.11 -3.09
N LYS A 249 23.57 -26.65 -3.84
CA LYS A 249 23.79 -27.32 -5.12
C LYS A 249 24.18 -26.33 -6.24
N GLU A 250 23.49 -25.19 -6.32
CA GLU A 250 23.82 -24.13 -7.27
C GLU A 250 25.18 -23.50 -6.97
N ARG A 251 25.56 -23.37 -5.70
CA ARG A 251 26.90 -22.92 -5.29
C ARG A 251 27.97 -23.96 -5.62
N GLU A 252 27.70 -25.26 -5.47
CA GLU A 252 28.59 -26.33 -5.93
C GLU A 252 28.80 -26.25 -7.44
N GLU A 253 27.72 -26.12 -8.21
CA GLU A 253 27.76 -26.02 -9.67
C GLU A 253 28.42 -24.71 -10.15
N ALA A 254 28.16 -23.58 -9.49
CA ALA A 254 28.79 -22.29 -9.77
C ALA A 254 30.28 -22.26 -9.34
N ASN A 255 30.64 -22.94 -8.25
CA ASN A 255 32.03 -23.11 -7.84
C ASN A 255 32.79 -24.08 -8.77
N ALA A 256 32.10 -25.09 -9.32
CA ALA A 256 32.64 -25.94 -10.38
C ALA A 256 32.80 -25.18 -11.71
N ALA A 257 31.89 -24.24 -12.03
CA ALA A 257 31.95 -23.37 -13.20
C ALA A 257 32.91 -22.17 -13.06
N ARG A 258 33.42 -21.89 -11.85
CA ARG A 258 34.36 -20.79 -11.54
C ARG A 258 35.75 -20.94 -12.18
N SER A 259 36.00 -21.94 -13.02
CA SER A 259 37.22 -22.03 -13.84
C SER A 259 37.10 -21.47 -15.27
N ALA A 260 36.04 -20.75 -15.63
CA ALA A 260 35.97 -20.11 -16.94
C ALA A 260 35.19 -18.79 -16.93
N LEU A 261 35.93 -17.69 -16.98
CA LEU A 261 35.66 -16.52 -17.82
C LEU A 261 34.18 -16.10 -17.97
N LEU A 262 33.70 -15.20 -17.10
CA LEU A 262 32.98 -13.95 -17.44
C LEU A 262 32.06 -13.49 -16.30
N ARG A 263 32.46 -12.37 -15.67
CA ARG A 263 31.52 -11.45 -15.00
C ARG A 263 30.95 -10.53 -16.08
N ARG A 264 29.71 -10.72 -16.51
CA ARG A 264 28.95 -9.64 -17.15
C ARG A 264 27.44 -9.95 -17.16
N PHE A 265 26.70 -9.04 -16.52
CA PHE A 265 25.23 -8.91 -16.43
C PHE A 265 24.53 -9.77 -15.37
N GLU A 266 24.17 -9.15 -14.24
CA GLU A 266 23.01 -9.59 -13.45
C GLU A 266 22.22 -8.40 -12.82
N PRO A 267 20.87 -8.48 -12.72
CA PRO A 267 19.99 -7.38 -12.31
C PRO A 267 19.83 -7.24 -10.77
N ILE A 268 18.94 -6.33 -10.36
CA ILE A 268 18.71 -5.75 -9.01
C ILE A 268 18.47 -6.77 -7.86
N ALA A 269 18.32 -8.06 -8.15
CA ALA A 269 18.38 -9.14 -7.14
C ALA A 269 19.68 -9.12 -6.31
N ASN A 270 20.72 -8.43 -6.79
CA ASN A 270 22.04 -8.40 -6.18
C ASN A 270 22.18 -7.62 -4.86
N TRP A 271 21.24 -6.80 -4.39
CA TRP A 271 21.47 -6.04 -3.15
C TRP A 271 21.47 -6.92 -1.89
N VAL A 272 20.56 -7.89 -1.82
CA VAL A 272 20.53 -8.87 -0.73
C VAL A 272 21.76 -9.81 -0.84
N TYR A 273 22.12 -10.26 -2.04
CA TYR A 273 23.33 -11.08 -2.26
C TYR A 273 24.65 -10.35 -1.96
N THR A 274 24.75 -9.04 -2.19
CA THR A 274 26.00 -8.28 -1.99
C THR A 274 26.24 -7.86 -0.53
N LEU A 275 25.17 -7.67 0.27
CA LEU A 275 25.28 -7.45 1.72
C LEU A 275 25.56 -8.76 2.49
N PHE A 276 24.98 -9.89 2.07
CA PHE A 276 25.01 -11.15 2.81
C PHE A 276 25.88 -12.23 2.14
N ASN A 277 27.03 -11.87 1.56
CA ASN A 277 27.95 -12.78 0.85
C ASN A 277 28.63 -13.86 1.74
N GLN A 278 28.03 -14.21 2.88
CA GLN A 278 28.37 -15.35 3.72
C GLN A 278 27.10 -16.18 3.99
N PRO A 279 27.19 -17.52 4.02
CA PRO A 279 26.07 -18.35 4.42
C PRO A 279 25.56 -17.90 5.79
N MET A 280 24.32 -17.42 5.83
CA MET A 280 23.71 -16.93 7.07
C MET A 280 23.42 -18.12 7.98
N ASP A 281 23.97 -18.07 9.19
CA ASP A 281 23.62 -19.02 10.23
C ASP A 281 22.25 -18.68 10.84
N ARG A 282 21.73 -19.59 11.67
CA ARG A 282 20.41 -19.40 12.31
C ARG A 282 20.39 -18.19 13.24
N GLN A 283 21.52 -17.85 13.86
CA GLN A 283 21.62 -16.66 14.70
C GLN A 283 21.47 -15.37 13.88
N THR A 284 22.05 -15.32 12.69
CA THR A 284 21.88 -14.21 11.75
C THR A 284 20.42 -14.05 11.32
N TYR A 285 19.73 -15.15 11.04
CA TYR A 285 18.28 -15.12 10.75
C TYR A 285 17.45 -14.57 11.92
N ARG A 286 17.81 -14.89 13.19
CA ARG A 286 17.13 -14.32 14.35
C ARG A 286 17.35 -12.80 14.45
N MET A 287 18.57 -12.33 14.23
CA MET A 287 18.86 -10.88 14.24
C MET A 287 18.08 -10.16 13.15
N LEU A 288 18.06 -10.70 11.92
CA LEU A 288 17.25 -10.14 10.83
C LEU A 288 15.77 -10.09 11.17
N ALA A 289 15.23 -11.15 11.79
CA ALA A 289 13.85 -11.14 12.23
C ALA A 289 13.57 -9.97 13.19
N MET A 290 14.45 -9.73 14.17
CA MET A 290 14.32 -8.61 15.11
C MET A 290 14.36 -7.25 14.41
N ASP A 291 15.27 -7.04 13.47
CA ASP A 291 15.37 -5.80 12.69
C ASP A 291 14.08 -5.53 11.89
N TRP A 292 13.52 -6.58 11.26
CA TRP A 292 12.28 -6.45 10.50
C TRP A 292 11.05 -6.27 11.40
N TYR A 293 11.02 -6.88 12.59
CA TYR A 293 9.98 -6.61 13.59
C TYR A 293 10.03 -5.17 14.09
N GLU A 294 11.23 -4.63 14.36
CA GLU A 294 11.42 -3.23 14.76
C GLU A 294 10.90 -2.28 13.67
N LEU A 295 11.27 -2.51 12.41
CA LEU A 295 10.77 -1.71 11.29
C LEU A 295 9.24 -1.81 11.11
N ALA A 296 8.66 -3.01 11.27
CA ALA A 296 7.21 -3.19 11.19
C ALA A 296 6.50 -2.47 12.35
N PHE A 297 7.07 -2.52 13.56
CA PHE A 297 6.56 -1.87 14.75
C PHE A 297 6.61 -0.34 14.64
N ASP A 298 7.71 0.23 14.15
CA ASP A 298 7.83 1.67 13.87
C ASP A 298 6.79 2.17 12.86
N LYS A 299 6.34 1.29 11.98
CA LYS A 299 5.26 1.54 11.02
C LYS A 299 3.85 1.26 11.56
N GLY A 300 3.72 0.96 12.85
CA GLY A 300 2.46 0.81 13.55
C GLY A 300 1.92 -0.63 13.62
N ASN A 301 2.71 -1.66 13.30
CA ASN A 301 2.29 -3.04 13.48
C ASN A 301 2.45 -3.48 14.95
N SER A 302 1.33 -3.59 15.68
CA SER A 302 1.35 -3.99 17.10
C SER A 302 1.63 -5.48 17.34
N GLU A 303 1.46 -6.35 16.34
CA GLU A 303 1.86 -7.76 16.42
C GLU A 303 3.38 -7.89 16.45
N ALA A 304 4.06 -7.13 15.58
CA ALA A 304 5.50 -7.01 15.56
C ALA A 304 6.04 -6.48 16.90
N GLY A 305 5.40 -5.44 17.47
CA GLY A 305 5.77 -4.90 18.78
C GLY A 305 5.65 -5.92 19.91
N TYR A 306 4.56 -6.70 19.94
CA TYR A 306 4.37 -7.74 20.94
C TYR A 306 5.43 -8.85 20.81
N ILE A 307 5.73 -9.31 19.58
CA ILE A 307 6.79 -10.30 19.33
C ILE A 307 8.15 -9.75 19.75
N LEU A 308 8.50 -8.54 19.32
CA LEU A 308 9.77 -7.91 19.64
C LEU A 308 9.98 -7.76 21.16
N ALA A 309 8.93 -7.40 21.91
CA ALA A 309 8.96 -7.36 23.37
C ALA A 309 9.28 -8.73 23.99
N MET A 310 8.70 -9.82 23.46
CA MET A 310 9.00 -11.17 23.93
C MET A 310 10.41 -11.62 23.55
N LEU A 311 10.90 -11.28 22.36
CA LEU A 311 12.28 -11.58 21.95
C LEU A 311 13.31 -10.90 22.87
N PHE A 312 13.12 -9.62 23.20
CA PHE A 312 13.98 -8.95 24.19
C PHE A 312 13.92 -9.60 25.57
N ARG A 313 12.75 -10.15 25.94
CA ARG A 313 12.59 -10.88 27.20
C ARG A 313 13.37 -12.19 27.20
N GLU A 314 13.28 -12.95 26.11
CA GLU A 314 14.03 -14.20 25.90
C GLU A 314 15.54 -13.95 25.96
N ASP A 315 16.00 -12.81 25.43
CA ASP A 315 17.40 -12.40 25.46
C ASP A 315 17.82 -11.82 26.83
N GLY A 316 16.91 -11.77 27.81
CA GLY A 316 17.16 -11.25 29.16
C GLY A 316 17.14 -9.72 29.29
N ASN A 317 16.85 -8.99 28.22
CA ASN A 317 16.75 -7.54 28.21
C ASN A 317 15.35 -7.07 28.67
N MET A 318 15.10 -7.21 29.98
CA MET A 318 13.79 -6.92 30.60
C MET A 318 13.36 -5.46 30.45
N GLU A 319 14.30 -4.52 30.50
CA GLU A 319 14.01 -3.08 30.38
C GLU A 319 13.47 -2.74 28.99
N LYS A 320 14.22 -3.11 27.92
CA LYS A 320 13.79 -2.88 26.54
C LYS A 320 12.52 -3.67 26.21
N SER A 321 12.43 -4.89 26.70
CA SER A 321 11.23 -5.73 26.60
C SER A 321 9.99 -5.02 27.14
N ARG A 322 10.07 -4.48 28.37
CA ARG A 322 8.96 -3.76 29.03
C ARG A 322 8.64 -2.44 28.33
N GLU A 323 9.64 -1.71 27.85
CA GLU A 323 9.42 -0.50 27.06
C GLU A 323 8.57 -0.80 25.81
N VAL A 324 9.01 -1.76 24.99
CA VAL A 324 8.31 -2.14 23.74
C VAL A 324 6.91 -2.67 24.05
N TYR A 325 6.74 -3.46 25.11
CA TYR A 325 5.42 -3.94 25.54
C TYR A 325 4.47 -2.79 25.89
N ASN A 326 4.94 -1.80 26.64
CA ASN A 326 4.15 -0.63 27.03
C ASN A 326 3.81 0.26 25.82
N LEU A 327 4.74 0.42 24.87
CA LEU A 327 4.47 1.11 23.62
C LEU A 327 3.42 0.38 22.78
N THR A 328 3.53 -0.95 22.69
CA THR A 328 2.53 -1.81 22.03
C THR A 328 1.15 -1.67 22.69
N ALA A 329 1.10 -1.63 24.03
CA ALA A 329 -0.15 -1.43 24.77
C ALA A 329 -0.83 -0.09 24.43
N LYS A 330 -0.05 0.98 24.22
CA LYS A 330 -0.57 2.30 23.81
C LYS A 330 -1.12 2.30 22.38
N MET A 331 -0.50 1.53 21.48
CA MET A 331 -1.00 1.33 20.10
C MET A 331 -2.23 0.42 20.04
N GLY A 332 -2.43 -0.41 21.06
CA GLY A 332 -3.47 -1.43 21.13
C GLY A 332 -2.89 -2.81 20.81
N PHE A 333 -3.05 -3.74 21.75
CA PHE A 333 -2.56 -5.11 21.56
C PHE A 333 -3.28 -5.83 20.40
N PRO A 334 -2.61 -6.82 19.78
CA PRO A 334 -3.21 -7.64 18.74
C PRO A 334 -4.53 -8.29 19.18
N ASN A 335 -5.55 -8.20 18.32
CA ASN A 335 -6.87 -8.82 18.55
C ASN A 335 -6.81 -10.36 18.57
N SER A 336 -5.77 -10.96 17.98
CA SER A 336 -5.51 -12.39 17.96
C SER A 336 -5.14 -12.96 19.34
N LEU A 337 -4.74 -12.11 20.29
CA LEU A 337 -4.39 -12.47 21.66
C LEU A 337 -5.60 -12.40 22.60
N SER A 338 -5.71 -13.36 23.51
CA SER A 338 -6.78 -13.36 24.50
C SER A 338 -6.53 -12.35 25.61
N LYS A 339 -7.60 -11.73 26.14
CA LYS A 339 -7.49 -10.85 27.33
C LYS A 339 -6.82 -11.56 28.51
N LYS A 340 -7.10 -12.86 28.70
CA LYS A 340 -6.49 -13.67 29.75
C LYS A 340 -4.99 -13.80 29.58
N SER A 341 -4.51 -14.12 28.38
CA SER A 341 -3.07 -14.24 28.11
C SER A 341 -2.36 -12.90 28.28
N LEU A 342 -2.98 -11.78 27.90
CA LEU A 342 -2.40 -10.45 28.11
C LEU A 342 -2.29 -10.09 29.59
N VAL A 343 -3.30 -10.43 30.41
CA VAL A 343 -3.26 -10.23 31.86
C VAL A 343 -2.18 -11.09 32.51
N GLU A 344 -2.14 -12.39 32.19
CA GLU A 344 -1.10 -13.28 32.71
C GLU A 344 0.30 -12.80 32.34
N MET A 345 0.48 -12.38 31.08
CA MET A 345 1.75 -11.88 30.60
C MET A 345 2.16 -10.58 31.31
N ARG A 346 1.23 -9.65 31.54
CA ARG A 346 1.49 -8.42 32.31
C ARG A 346 1.93 -8.73 33.74
N ASP A 347 1.23 -9.67 34.39
CA ASP A 347 1.45 -9.99 35.81
C ASP A 347 2.75 -10.78 36.03
N LYS A 348 3.16 -11.60 35.07
CA LYS A 348 4.38 -12.42 35.11
C LYS A 348 5.52 -11.86 34.25
N TRP A 349 5.45 -10.59 33.85
CA TRP A 349 6.41 -10.02 32.89
C TRP A 349 7.86 -10.13 33.36
N GLU A 350 8.11 -9.80 34.63
CA GLU A 350 9.45 -9.81 35.26
C GLU A 350 9.89 -11.21 35.76
N ASP A 351 9.01 -12.22 35.70
CA ASP A 351 9.31 -13.57 36.18
C ASP A 351 10.13 -14.34 35.15
N GLN A 352 11.46 -14.34 35.30
CA GLN A 352 12.39 -15.05 34.40
C GLN A 352 12.11 -16.55 34.25
N THR A 353 11.41 -17.18 35.21
CA THR A 353 11.07 -18.60 35.14
C THR A 353 9.82 -18.86 34.29
N PHE A 354 8.99 -17.83 34.09
CA PHE A 354 7.84 -17.90 33.21
C PHE A 354 8.29 -17.79 31.75
N ASN A 355 8.10 -18.84 30.96
CA ASN A 355 8.37 -18.84 29.53
C ASN A 355 7.07 -19.10 28.74
N PRO A 356 6.36 -18.06 28.29
CA PRO A 356 5.14 -18.22 27.52
C PRO A 356 5.39 -18.70 26.08
N GLY A 357 6.62 -18.56 25.57
CA GLY A 357 6.94 -18.69 24.15
C GLY A 357 6.23 -17.64 23.28
N LEU A 358 6.58 -17.60 21.98
CA LEU A 358 5.85 -16.77 21.04
C LEU A 358 4.50 -17.42 20.67
N PRO A 359 3.38 -16.68 20.69
CA PRO A 359 2.08 -17.20 20.28
C PRO A 359 2.09 -17.63 18.81
N PRO A 360 1.76 -18.90 18.48
CA PRO A 360 1.80 -19.38 17.10
C PRO A 360 0.92 -18.60 16.13
N LYS A 361 -0.18 -18.03 16.62
CA LYS A 361 -1.11 -17.19 15.83
C LYS A 361 -0.45 -15.92 15.28
N LEU A 362 0.64 -15.45 15.90
CA LEU A 362 1.37 -14.27 15.46
C LEU A 362 2.53 -14.61 14.50
N LEU A 363 2.84 -15.90 14.32
CA LEU A 363 3.95 -16.37 13.46
C LEU A 363 3.46 -16.81 12.07
N ASN A 364 2.40 -16.18 11.57
CA ASN A 364 1.83 -16.47 10.26
C ASN A 364 2.68 -15.87 9.12
N LEU A 365 2.68 -16.56 7.98
CA LEU A 365 3.33 -16.06 6.75
C LEU A 365 2.33 -15.37 5.81
N ALA A 366 1.04 -15.36 6.20
CA ALA A 366 -0.11 -14.85 5.48
C ALA A 366 -1.15 -14.27 6.43
#